data_AF-A0A4R9WW25-F1
#
_entry.id   AF-A0A4R9WW25-F1
#
_cell.length_a   1.000
_cell.length_b   1.000
_cell.length_c   1.000
_cell.angle_alpha   90.00
_cell.angle_beta   90.00
_cell.angle_gamma   90.00
#
_symmetry.space_group_name_H-M   'P 1'
#
loop_
_entity.id
_entity.type
_entity.pdbx_description
1 polymer ?
#
loop_
_entity_poly.entity_id
_entity_poly.type
_entity_poly.pdbx_seq_one_letter_code
_entity_poly.pdbx_strand_id
1 'polypeptide(L)'
;DSWPLPLKRSFFEYHALTRQERRAPGSVPAIYHFDETQALIVMEYLAPPHVILRRALIEGQQLPGIARDIGLFMARTLCRGSDLSMVTRDRKADLALFADNVELCDITENLVFSDPYFDAKMNRHTSP
;
A
#
# COMPACT_ATOMS: atom_id res chain seq x y z
N ASP A 1 -4.58 11.05 19.93
CA ASP A 1 -4.54 9.82 20.74
C ASP A 1 -5.97 9.42 21.08
N SER A 2 -6.66 8.51 20.43
CA SER A 2 -6.28 7.29 19.71
C SER A 2 -7.22 7.08 18.54
N TRP A 3 -6.70 6.90 17.32
CA TRP A 3 -7.48 6.30 16.24
C TRP A 3 -7.20 4.79 16.28
N PRO A 4 -8.09 3.97 16.88
CA PRO A 4 -7.85 2.53 16.93
C PRO A 4 -7.91 1.97 15.51
N LEU A 5 -6.79 1.46 15.03
CA LEU A 5 -6.71 0.77 13.75
C LEU A 5 -6.74 -0.74 13.99
N PRO A 6 -7.60 -1.50 13.29
CA PRO A 6 -7.66 -2.94 13.46
C PRO A 6 -6.34 -3.60 13.08
N LEU A 7 -5.95 -4.62 13.84
CA LEU A 7 -4.75 -5.43 13.58
C LEU A 7 -4.85 -6.21 12.26
N LYS A 8 -6.09 -6.47 11.80
CA LYS A 8 -6.43 -7.12 10.54
C LYS A 8 -5.81 -6.45 9.30
N ARG A 9 -5.38 -5.18 9.39
CA ARG A 9 -4.63 -4.53 8.30
C ARG A 9 -3.38 -5.29 7.87
N SER A 10 -2.71 -5.98 8.80
CA SER A 10 -1.53 -6.81 8.51
C SER A 10 -1.85 -7.99 7.59
N PHE A 11 -3.05 -8.58 7.71
CA PHE A 11 -3.54 -9.62 6.83
C PHE A 11 -3.67 -9.12 5.39
N PHE A 12 -4.26 -7.93 5.20
CA PHE A 12 -4.38 -7.33 3.87
C PHE A 12 -3.01 -6.91 3.31
N GLU A 13 -2.11 -6.40 4.13
CA GLU A 13 -0.74 -6.06 3.74
C GLU A 13 0.04 -7.29 3.25
N TYR A 14 0.01 -8.40 4.01
CA TYR A 14 0.61 -9.67 3.59
C TYR A 14 0.05 -10.15 2.24
N HIS A 15 -1.28 -10.13 2.11
CA HIS A 15 -1.95 -10.55 0.89
C HIS A 15 -1.68 -9.64 -0.30
N ALA A 16 -1.49 -8.34 -0.09
CA ALA A 16 -1.12 -7.37 -1.11
C ALA A 16 0.32 -7.60 -1.57
N LEU A 17 1.29 -7.64 -0.64
CA LEU A 17 2.71 -7.86 -0.94
C LEU A 17 2.93 -9.19 -1.68
N THR A 18 2.28 -10.27 -1.23
CA THR A 18 2.36 -11.58 -1.89
C THR A 18 1.88 -11.53 -3.34
N ARG A 19 0.82 -10.76 -3.63
CA ARG A 19 0.29 -10.60 -5.00
C ARG A 19 1.14 -9.65 -5.83
N GLN A 20 1.65 -8.58 -5.23
CA GLN A 20 2.54 -7.63 -5.87
C GLN A 20 3.82 -8.32 -6.32
N GLU A 21 4.44 -9.16 -5.48
CA GLU A 21 5.64 -9.92 -5.84
C GLU A 21 5.37 -10.87 -7.01
N ARG A 22 4.25 -11.62 -6.99
CA ARG A 22 3.87 -12.49 -8.12
C ARG A 22 3.67 -11.70 -9.43
N ARG A 23 3.14 -10.47 -9.35
CA ARG A 23 2.83 -9.64 -10.52
C ARG A 23 4.02 -8.83 -11.00
N ALA A 24 4.92 -8.44 -10.11
CA ALA A 24 6.11 -7.64 -10.36
C ALA A 24 7.27 -8.13 -9.48
N PRO A 25 7.90 -9.27 -9.84
CA PRO A 25 8.95 -9.86 -9.01
C PRO A 25 10.12 -8.90 -8.76
N GLY A 26 10.61 -8.87 -7.52
CA GLY A 26 11.73 -8.04 -7.07
C GLY A 26 11.42 -6.55 -6.94
N SER A 27 10.13 -6.17 -6.91
CA SER A 27 9.70 -4.78 -6.73
C SER A 27 9.11 -4.47 -5.35
N VAL A 28 8.99 -5.50 -4.51
CA VAL A 28 8.55 -5.43 -3.11
C VAL A 28 9.50 -6.25 -2.24
N PRO A 29 9.63 -5.97 -0.93
CA PRO A 29 10.49 -6.77 -0.06
C PRO A 29 10.01 -8.23 0.00
N ALA A 30 10.96 -9.16 0.04
CA ALA A 30 10.63 -10.58 0.20
C ALA A 30 9.95 -10.82 1.57
N ILE A 31 8.85 -11.58 1.59
CA ILE A 31 8.20 -12.01 2.83
C ILE A 31 8.84 -13.33 3.30
N TYR A 32 9.25 -13.38 4.56
CA TYR A 32 9.81 -14.57 5.20
C TYR A 32 8.79 -15.29 6.09
N HIS A 33 7.90 -14.54 6.76
CA HIS A 33 6.89 -15.11 7.64
C HIS A 33 5.69 -14.17 7.80
N PHE A 34 4.51 -14.75 8.03
CA PHE A 34 3.31 -14.02 8.42
C PHE A 34 2.56 -14.82 9.50
N ASP A 35 2.22 -14.14 10.60
CA ASP A 35 1.36 -14.65 11.67
C ASP A 35 0.13 -13.74 11.76
N GLU A 36 -1.02 -14.27 11.33
CA GLU A 36 -2.29 -13.55 11.35
C GLU A 36 -2.79 -13.28 12.77
N THR A 37 -2.58 -14.22 13.70
CA THR A 37 -3.06 -14.09 15.09
C THR A 37 -2.30 -13.00 15.82
N GLN A 38 -1.00 -12.88 15.55
CA GLN A 38 -0.15 -11.83 16.09
C GLN A 38 -0.13 -10.54 15.25
N ALA A 39 -0.78 -10.55 14.08
CA ALA A 39 -0.75 -9.45 13.11
C ALA A 39 0.68 -9.01 12.74
N LEU A 40 1.55 -9.99 12.47
CA LEU A 40 2.99 -9.81 12.32
C LEU A 40 3.46 -10.28 10.94
N ILE A 41 4.25 -9.45 10.27
CA ILE A 41 4.95 -9.80 9.02
C ILE A 41 6.46 -9.70 9.25
N VAL A 42 7.19 -10.78 8.96
CA VAL A 42 8.66 -10.76 8.85
C VAL A 42 9.00 -10.67 7.37
N MET A 43 9.74 -9.63 6.99
CA MET A 43 10.11 -9.35 5.61
C MET A 43 11.56 -8.88 5.49
N GLU A 44 12.04 -8.82 4.26
CA GLU A 44 13.36 -8.35 3.88
C GLU A 44 13.67 -6.99 4.51
N TYR A 45 14.84 -6.91 5.14
CA TYR A 45 15.36 -5.65 5.63
C TYR A 45 16.03 -4.88 4.48
N LEU A 46 15.38 -3.81 4.03
CA LEU A 46 15.94 -2.87 3.05
C LEU A 46 17.04 -2.02 3.72
N ALA A 47 18.23 -2.62 3.85
CA ALA A 47 19.38 -2.04 4.53
C ALA A 47 19.91 -0.79 3.81
N PRO A 48 20.70 0.06 4.50
CA PRO A 48 21.45 1.14 3.87
C PRO A 48 22.17 0.66 2.60
N PRO A 49 22.09 1.40 1.48
CA PRO A 49 21.73 2.82 1.41
C PRO A 49 20.23 3.14 1.20
N HIS A 50 19.31 2.19 1.35
CA HIS A 50 17.87 2.47 1.14
C HIS A 50 17.35 3.54 2.12
N VAL A 51 16.60 4.50 1.56
CA VAL A 51 15.89 5.54 2.31
C VAL A 51 14.48 5.70 1.75
N ILE A 52 13.56 6.23 2.57
CA ILE A 52 12.22 6.57 2.10
C ILE A 52 12.31 7.67 1.05
N LEU A 53 11.69 7.43 -0.11
CA LEU A 53 11.72 8.35 -1.27
C LEU A 53 11.40 9.80 -0.90
N ARG A 54 10.37 10.03 -0.06
CA ARG A 54 9.99 11.37 0.41
C ARG A 54 11.18 12.13 1.01
N ARG A 55 12.01 11.45 1.81
CA ARG A 55 13.17 12.06 2.46
C ARG A 55 14.22 12.47 1.44
N ALA A 56 14.56 11.56 0.52
CA ALA A 56 15.52 11.85 -0.54
C ALA A 56 15.06 13.03 -1.42
N LEU A 57 13.77 13.13 -1.73
CA LEU A 57 13.20 14.24 -2.49
C LEU A 57 13.25 15.58 -1.72
N ILE A 58 12.96 15.58 -0.41
CA ILE A 58 13.10 16.78 0.44
C ILE A 58 14.56 17.26 0.49
N GLU A 59 15.51 16.32 0.51
CA GLU A 59 16.94 16.59 0.49
C GLU A 59 17.48 16.99 -0.90
N GLY A 60 16.61 17.05 -1.93
CA GLY A 60 16.99 17.45 -3.28
C GLY A 60 17.83 16.40 -4.03
N GLN A 61 17.83 15.15 -3.58
CA GLN A 61 18.58 14.09 -4.23
C GLN A 61 17.98 13.74 -5.60
N GLN A 62 18.85 13.52 -6.59
CA GLN A 62 18.44 12.97 -7.88
C GLN A 62 18.55 11.44 -7.84
N LEU A 63 17.41 10.77 -8.02
CA LEU A 63 17.31 9.31 -7.99
C LEU A 63 17.11 8.79 -9.42
N PRO A 64 18.19 8.36 -10.11
CA PRO A 64 18.05 7.85 -11.47
C PRO A 64 17.17 6.59 -11.46
N GLY A 65 16.24 6.50 -12.42
CA GLY A 65 15.38 5.31 -12.58
C GLY A 65 14.04 5.38 -11.84
N ILE A 66 13.84 6.28 -10.88
CA ILE A 66 12.64 6.27 -10.02
C ILE A 66 11.31 6.30 -10.80
N ALA A 67 11.24 7.12 -11.85
CA ALA A 67 10.03 7.22 -12.68
C ALA A 67 9.77 5.92 -13.46
N ARG A 68 10.84 5.28 -13.96
CA ARG A 68 10.75 4.00 -14.67
C ARG A 68 10.32 2.89 -13.72
N ASP A 69 10.91 2.83 -12.53
CA ASP A 69 10.69 1.74 -11.58
C ASP A 69 9.28 1.81 -10.99
N ILE A 70 8.83 2.99 -10.57
CA ILE A 70 7.43 3.20 -10.13
C ILE A 70 6.47 2.94 -11.29
N GLY A 71 6.76 3.43 -12.50
CA GLY A 71 5.91 3.21 -13.67
C GLY A 71 5.76 1.73 -14.02
N LEU A 72 6.85 0.95 -13.97
CA LEU A 72 6.83 -0.49 -14.19
C LEU A 72 6.09 -1.22 -13.07
N PHE A 73 6.30 -0.82 -11.81
CA PHE A 73 5.58 -1.37 -10.67
C PHE A 73 4.07 -1.17 -10.83
N MET A 74 3.62 0.05 -11.10
CA MET A 74 2.21 0.37 -11.32
C MET A 74 1.64 -0.38 -12.51
N ALA A 75 2.29 -0.33 -13.68
CA ALA A 75 1.81 -0.98 -14.88
C ALA A 75 1.64 -2.50 -14.66
N ARG A 76 2.63 -3.16 -14.07
CA ARG A 76 2.59 -4.60 -13.83
C ARG A 76 1.56 -4.97 -12.79
N THR A 77 1.52 -4.30 -11.64
CA THR A 77 0.63 -4.66 -10.54
C THR A 77 -0.84 -4.37 -10.86
N LEU A 78 -1.14 -3.22 -11.48
CA LEU A 78 -2.50 -2.83 -11.84
C LEU A 78 -3.02 -3.65 -13.03
N CYS A 79 -2.25 -3.77 -14.12
CA CYS A 79 -2.70 -4.50 -15.30
C CYS A 79 -2.87 -6.00 -14.99
N ARG A 80 -1.84 -6.64 -14.41
CA ARG A 80 -1.86 -8.09 -14.10
C ARG A 80 -2.79 -8.43 -12.93
N GLY A 81 -3.25 -7.42 -12.18
CA GLY A 81 -4.24 -7.56 -11.11
C GLY A 81 -5.68 -7.23 -11.52
N SER A 82 -5.91 -6.89 -12.79
CA SER A 82 -7.21 -6.47 -13.31
C SER A 82 -7.95 -7.60 -14.03
N ASP A 83 -9.25 -7.40 -14.24
CA ASP A 83 -10.10 -8.23 -15.09
C ASP A 83 -9.61 -8.33 -16.56
N LEU A 84 -8.71 -7.43 -17.00
CA LEU A 84 -8.10 -7.49 -18.34
C LEU A 84 -7.06 -8.61 -18.48
N SER A 85 -6.50 -9.09 -17.37
CA SER A 85 -5.39 -10.06 -17.37
C SER A 85 -5.67 -11.31 -16.56
N MET A 86 -6.49 -11.22 -15.51
CA MET A 86 -6.75 -12.34 -14.61
C MET A 86 -7.89 -13.21 -15.11
N VAL A 87 -7.82 -14.51 -14.78
CA VAL A 87 -8.99 -15.38 -14.89
C VAL A 87 -10.08 -14.84 -13.97
N THR A 88 -11.30 -14.69 -14.50
CA THR A 88 -12.42 -14.03 -13.80
C THR A 88 -12.67 -14.60 -12.40
N ARG A 89 -12.59 -15.93 -12.24
CA ARG A 89 -12.77 -16.59 -10.94
C ARG A 89 -11.76 -16.09 -9.90
N ASP A 90 -10.47 -16.04 -10.25
CA ASP A 90 -9.41 -15.63 -9.33
C ASP A 90 -9.50 -14.13 -9.02
N ARG A 91 -9.88 -13.33 -10.02
CA ARG A 91 -10.11 -11.90 -9.81
C ARG A 91 -11.27 -11.63 -8.86
N LYS A 92 -12.36 -12.40 -8.96
CA LYS A 92 -13.49 -12.31 -8.01
C LYS A 92 -13.12 -12.80 -6.62
N ALA A 93 -12.27 -13.82 -6.50
CA ALA A 93 -11.76 -14.26 -5.20
C ALA A 93 -10.89 -13.16 -4.55
N ASP A 94 -10.02 -12.50 -5.33
CA ASP A 94 -9.26 -11.34 -4.86
C ASP A 94 -10.17 -10.19 -4.43
N LEU A 95 -11.23 -9.89 -5.19
CA LEU A 95 -12.21 -8.86 -4.82
C LEU A 95 -12.85 -9.17 -3.47
N ALA A 96 -13.34 -10.40 -3.30
CA ALA A 96 -14.02 -10.81 -2.08
C ALA A 96 -13.09 -10.74 -0.86
N LEU A 97 -11.81 -11.11 -1.01
CA LEU A 97 -10.83 -11.02 0.06
C LEU A 97 -10.58 -9.57 0.49
N PHE A 98 -10.34 -8.66 -0.46
CA PHE A 98 -9.97 -7.27 -0.14
C PHE A 98 -11.16 -6.36 0.19
N ALA A 99 -12.40 -6.77 -0.13
CA ALA A 99 -13.60 -6.01 0.19
C ALA A 99 -13.80 -5.79 1.71
N ASP A 100 -13.19 -6.64 2.53
CA ASP A 100 -13.29 -6.62 3.99
C ASP A 100 -12.25 -5.69 4.64
N ASN A 101 -11.47 -4.94 3.84
CA ASN A 101 -10.52 -3.93 4.33
C ASN A 101 -11.22 -2.59 4.64
N VAL A 102 -12.40 -2.66 5.23
CA VAL A 102 -13.36 -1.55 5.33
C VAL A 102 -12.87 -0.40 6.18
N GLU A 103 -12.12 -0.66 7.26
CA GLU A 103 -11.65 0.40 8.15
C GLU A 103 -10.55 1.24 7.50
N LEU A 104 -9.70 0.65 6.65
CA LEU A 104 -8.72 1.43 5.87
C LEU A 104 -9.37 2.18 4.71
N CYS A 105 -10.44 1.61 4.12
CA CYS A 105 -11.26 2.30 3.12
C CYS A 105 -11.94 3.53 3.75
N ASP A 106 -12.59 3.40 4.91
CA ASP A 106 -13.25 4.49 5.64
C ASP A 106 -12.29 5.65 5.96
N ILE A 107 -11.04 5.35 6.36
CA ILE A 107 -10.02 6.40 6.56
C ILE A 107 -9.76 7.17 5.27
N THR A 108 -9.69 6.49 4.13
CA THR A 108 -9.46 7.15 2.84
C THR A 108 -10.69 7.95 2.41
N GLU A 109 -11.89 7.40 2.57
CA GLU A 109 -13.18 8.04 2.28
C GLU A 109 -13.36 9.34 3.09
N ASN A 110 -12.99 9.32 4.37
CA ASN A 110 -13.06 10.49 5.23
C ASN A 110 -11.93 11.48 4.92
N LEU A 111 -10.67 11.07 5.04
CA LEU A 111 -9.53 12.01 5.02
C LEU A 111 -9.16 12.53 3.62
N VAL A 112 -9.53 11.81 2.56
CA VAL A 112 -9.22 12.21 1.18
C VAL A 112 -10.45 12.78 0.49
N PHE A 113 -11.62 12.14 0.65
CA PHE A 113 -12.80 12.45 -0.15
C PHE A 113 -13.89 13.24 0.60
N SER A 114 -13.78 13.45 1.91
CA SER A 114 -14.83 14.12 2.70
C SER A 114 -14.29 15.30 3.53
N ASP A 115 -13.50 15.03 4.56
CA ASP A 115 -13.05 16.02 5.56
C ASP A 115 -12.45 17.30 4.96
N PRO A 116 -11.59 17.25 3.91
CA PRO A 116 -11.03 18.45 3.31
C PRO A 116 -12.07 19.44 2.74
N TYR A 117 -13.30 18.99 2.51
CA TYR A 117 -14.38 19.77 1.91
C TYR A 117 -15.36 20.35 2.94
N PHE A 118 -15.14 20.12 4.24
CA PHE A 118 -15.98 20.63 5.34
C PHE A 118 -15.12 21.23 6.47
N ASP A 119 -15.78 21.89 7.43
CA ASP A 119 -15.14 22.29 8.69
C ASP A 119 -14.98 21.07 9.62
N ALA A 120 -14.06 20.18 9.23
CA ALA A 120 -13.78 18.95 9.96
C ALA A 120 -12.72 19.16 11.04
N LYS A 121 -12.96 18.58 12.23
CA LYS A 121 -12.08 18.69 13.40
C LYS A 121 -10.62 18.28 13.13
N MET A 122 -10.41 17.35 12.20
CA MET A 122 -9.09 16.80 11.87
C MET A 122 -8.33 17.65 10.85
N ASN A 123 -9.00 18.61 10.21
CA ASN A 123 -8.35 19.47 9.23
C ASN A 123 -7.29 20.35 9.91
N ARG A 124 -6.16 20.47 9.22
CA ARG A 124 -5.08 21.38 9.60
C ARG A 124 -4.40 21.86 8.33
N HIS A 125 -4.23 23.17 8.24
CA HIS A 125 -3.41 23.79 7.21
C HIS A 125 -2.38 24.71 7.87
N THR A 126 -1.30 25.03 7.16
CA THR A 126 -0.44 26.12 7.57
C THR A 126 -1.26 27.41 7.51
N SER A 127 -1.27 28.18 8.59
CA SER A 127 -1.78 29.55 8.52
C SER A 127 -0.92 30.35 7.54
N PRO A 128 -1.51 31.33 6.82
CA PRO A 128 -0.72 32.39 6.21
C PRO A 128 0.20 33.07 7.22
#